data_AF-A0A7C3JD46-F1
#
_entry.id   AF-A0A7C3JD46-F1
#
_cell.length_a   1.000
_cell.length_b   1.000
_cell.length_c   1.000
_cell.angle_alpha   90.00
_cell.angle_beta   90.00
_cell.angle_gamma   90.00
#
_symmetry.space_group_name_H-M   'P 1'
#
loop_
_entity.id
_entity.type
_entity.pdbx_description
1 polymer ?
#
loop_
_entity_poly.entity_id
_entity_poly.type
_entity_poly.pdbx_seq_one_letter_code
_entity_poly.pdbx_strand_id
1 'polypeptide(L)'
;MKPEEYGEKYKDHLLEQYKLYVTMADNVSARRAQTNAFYISVLSGLLAVLALAAEKVPGDAQYFAYLAVAVLGILLCIVWMVNLESYRQLNSGKFKTIHEIEQQLPFPCYQREWELMRMTQPGEKPRYRRLTHVEKWTPGIVLIPYLLLLAYAIINLVK
;
A
#
# COMPACT_ATOMS: atom_id res chain seq x y z
N MET A 1 2.73 24.13 24.65
CA MET A 1 2.20 25.41 25.17
C MET A 1 0.87 25.09 25.80
N LYS A 2 0.67 25.44 27.07
CA LYS A 2 -0.61 25.14 27.74
C LYS A 2 -1.73 25.98 27.10
N PRO A 3 -2.99 25.54 27.11
CA PRO A 3 -4.11 26.32 26.57
C PRO A 3 -4.14 27.75 27.13
N GLU A 4 -3.82 27.88 28.43
CA GLU A 4 -3.74 29.13 29.19
C GLU A 4 -2.68 30.11 28.65
N GLU A 5 -1.59 29.60 28.08
CA GLU A 5 -0.49 30.42 27.53
C GLU A 5 -0.76 30.83 26.07
N TYR A 6 -1.50 30.00 25.32
CA TYR A 6 -1.73 30.17 23.88
C TYR A 6 -2.80 31.22 23.56
N GLY A 7 -3.75 31.42 24.48
CA GLY A 7 -4.85 32.38 24.35
C GLY A 7 -6.12 31.78 23.76
N GLU A 8 -7.13 32.64 23.53
CA GLU A 8 -8.51 32.23 23.24
C GLU A 8 -8.66 31.36 21.97
N LYS A 9 -7.74 31.50 21.01
CA LYS A 9 -7.77 30.75 19.73
C LYS A 9 -7.28 29.31 19.83
N TYR A 10 -6.86 28.85 21.00
CA TYR A 10 -6.29 27.50 21.19
C TYR A 10 -7.21 26.40 20.62
N LYS A 11 -8.49 26.43 21.00
CA LYS A 11 -9.47 25.40 20.58
C LYS A 11 -9.72 25.43 19.09
N ASP A 12 -9.79 26.62 18.50
CA ASP A 12 -10.01 26.79 17.06
C ASP A 12 -8.83 26.25 16.27
N HIS A 13 -7.60 26.62 16.64
CA HIS A 13 -6.39 26.14 15.96
C HIS A 13 -6.20 24.63 16.15
N LEU A 14 -6.49 24.10 17.34
CA LEU A 14 -6.44 22.66 17.60
C LEU A 14 -7.43 21.90 16.71
N LEU A 15 -8.66 22.40 16.58
CA LEU A 15 -9.67 21.81 15.72
C LEU A 15 -9.28 21.88 14.23
N GLU A 16 -8.68 22.99 13.78
CA GLU A 16 -8.18 23.11 12.41
C GLU A 16 -7.00 22.16 12.13
N GLN A 17 -6.07 22.01 13.08
CA GLN A 17 -5.00 21.01 12.99
C GLN A 17 -5.56 19.59 12.90
N TYR A 18 -6.56 19.26 13.73
CA TYR A 18 -7.25 17.98 13.69
C TYR A 18 -7.88 17.71 12.32
N LYS A 19 -8.69 18.64 11.81
CA LYS A 19 -9.32 18.52 10.48
C LYS A 19 -8.29 18.29 9.39
N LEU A 20 -7.22 19.09 9.36
CA LEU A 20 -6.15 18.97 8.37
C LEU A 20 -5.46 17.59 8.46
N TYR A 21 -5.16 17.11 9.66
CA TYR A 21 -4.52 15.81 9.85
C TYR A 21 -5.40 14.66 9.41
N VAL A 22 -6.70 14.72 9.73
CA VAL A 22 -7.70 13.74 9.29
C VAL A 22 -7.78 13.70 7.76
N THR A 23 -7.92 14.85 7.11
CA THR A 23 -7.90 14.94 5.63
C THR A 23 -6.60 14.42 5.04
N MET A 24 -5.45 14.71 5.66
CA MET A 24 -4.17 14.18 5.22
C MET A 24 -4.07 12.65 5.37
N ALA A 25 -4.64 12.07 6.42
CA ALA A 25 -4.65 10.61 6.63
C ALA A 25 -5.52 9.91 5.58
N ASP A 26 -6.69 10.48 5.25
CA ASP A 26 -7.54 9.98 4.17
C ASP A 26 -6.83 10.06 2.80
N ASN A 27 -6.19 11.20 2.52
CA ASN A 27 -5.39 11.38 1.29
C ASN A 27 -4.25 10.37 1.14
N VAL A 28 -3.63 9.92 2.25
CA VAL A 28 -2.61 8.85 2.19
C VAL A 28 -3.24 7.52 1.78
N SER A 29 -4.43 7.22 2.30
CA SER A 29 -5.18 6.02 1.95
C SER A 29 -5.59 6.02 0.47
N ALA A 30 -6.03 7.17 -0.06
CA ALA A 30 -6.33 7.34 -1.49
C ALA A 30 -5.07 7.15 -2.37
N ARG A 31 -3.94 7.76 -2.00
CA ARG A 31 -2.66 7.60 -2.73
C ARG A 31 -2.17 6.15 -2.75
N ARG A 32 -2.37 5.41 -1.66
CA ARG A 32 -2.07 3.98 -1.60
C ARG A 32 -2.90 3.18 -2.60
N ALA A 33 -4.21 3.43 -2.69
CA ALA A 33 -5.08 2.80 -3.67
C ALA A 33 -4.66 3.12 -5.11
N GLN A 34 -4.33 4.38 -5.40
CA GLN A 34 -3.81 4.80 -6.71
C GLN A 34 -2.47 4.12 -7.05
N THR A 35 -1.57 4.01 -6.08
CA THR A 35 -0.28 3.32 -6.25
C THR A 35 -0.49 1.84 -6.58
N ASN A 36 -1.44 1.17 -5.92
CA ASN A 36 -1.79 -0.21 -6.23
C ASN A 36 -2.30 -0.37 -7.65
N ALA A 37 -3.23 0.48 -8.08
CA ALA A 37 -3.74 0.46 -9.45
C ALA A 37 -2.62 0.66 -10.48
N PHE A 38 -1.72 1.62 -10.23
CA PHE A 38 -0.56 1.88 -11.09
C PHE A 38 0.31 0.63 -11.28
N TYR A 39 0.73 -0.03 -10.20
CA TYR A 39 1.58 -1.22 -10.31
C TYR A 39 0.88 -2.38 -11.02
N ILE A 40 -0.41 -2.61 -10.72
CA ILE A 40 -1.19 -3.65 -11.42
C ILE A 40 -1.21 -3.35 -12.92
N SER A 41 -1.47 -2.10 -13.33
CA SER A 41 -1.51 -1.71 -14.73
C SER A 41 -0.16 -1.87 -15.43
N VAL A 42 0.93 -1.40 -14.82
CA VAL A 42 2.28 -1.51 -15.41
C VAL A 42 2.73 -2.97 -15.51
N LEU A 43 2.55 -3.75 -14.45
CA LEU A 43 2.94 -5.16 -14.43
C LEU A 43 2.08 -6.02 -15.37
N SER A 44 0.79 -5.74 -15.49
CA SER A 44 -0.06 -6.43 -16.47
C SER A 44 0.30 -6.02 -17.90
N GLY A 45 0.57 -4.73 -18.12
CA GLY A 45 1.01 -4.20 -19.41
C GLY A 45 2.33 -4.80 -19.88
N LEU A 46 3.31 -4.97 -18.97
CA LEU A 46 4.57 -5.64 -19.28
C LEU A 46 4.37 -7.08 -19.79
N LEU A 47 3.52 -7.86 -19.11
CA LEU A 47 3.22 -9.23 -19.54
C LEU A 47 2.46 -9.24 -20.88
N ALA A 48 1.52 -8.31 -21.08
CA ALA A 48 0.78 -8.21 -22.33
C ALA A 48 1.69 -7.85 -23.53
N VAL A 49 2.58 -6.87 -23.36
CA VAL A 49 3.56 -6.49 -24.38
C VAL A 49 4.50 -7.65 -24.68
N LEU A 50 4.97 -8.37 -23.66
CA LEU A 50 5.81 -9.54 -23.84
C LEU A 50 5.10 -10.64 -24.64
N ALA A 51 3.85 -10.94 -24.31
CA ALA A 51 3.05 -11.95 -25.00
C ALA A 51 2.87 -11.60 -26.50
N LEU A 52 2.64 -10.32 -26.83
CA LEU A 52 2.51 -9.86 -28.22
C LEU A 52 3.84 -9.83 -28.99
N ALA A 53 4.96 -9.65 -28.27
CA ALA A 53 6.29 -9.62 -28.86
C ALA A 53 6.94 -11.00 -28.99
N ALA A 54 6.52 -11.97 -28.17
CA ALA A 54 7.10 -13.31 -28.06
C ALA A 54 7.21 -14.03 -29.42
N GLU A 55 6.19 -13.93 -30.27
CA GLU A 55 6.17 -14.60 -31.58
C GLU A 55 7.07 -13.93 -32.64
N LYS A 56 7.54 -12.71 -32.37
CA LYS A 56 8.30 -11.89 -33.33
C LYS A 56 9.81 -11.95 -33.14
N VAL A 57 10.28 -12.51 -32.02
CA VAL A 57 11.70 -12.58 -31.67
C VAL A 57 12.16 -14.03 -31.82
N PRO A 58 12.99 -14.35 -32.84
CA PRO A 58 13.46 -15.72 -33.05
C PRO A 58 14.67 -16.07 -32.18
N GLY A 59 14.77 -17.35 -31.82
CA GLY A 59 15.94 -17.97 -31.19
C GLY A 59 16.25 -17.44 -29.78
N ASP A 60 17.52 -17.49 -29.40
CA ASP A 60 17.97 -17.19 -28.04
C ASP A 60 17.65 -15.76 -27.58
N ALA A 61 17.53 -14.82 -28.52
CA ALA A 61 17.13 -13.44 -28.24
C ALA A 61 15.76 -13.34 -27.54
N GLN A 62 14.86 -14.30 -27.77
CA GLN A 62 13.56 -14.39 -27.12
C GLN A 62 13.71 -14.64 -25.61
N TYR A 63 14.61 -15.56 -25.23
CA TYR A 63 14.83 -15.90 -23.83
C TYR A 63 15.56 -14.79 -23.06
N PHE A 64 16.45 -14.04 -23.72
CA PHE A 64 17.02 -12.81 -23.14
C PHE A 64 15.95 -11.75 -22.88
N ALA A 65 14.99 -11.58 -23.79
CA ALA A 65 13.85 -10.68 -23.57
C ALA A 65 12.97 -11.13 -22.40
N TYR A 66 12.69 -12.43 -22.29
CA TYR A 66 11.97 -13.00 -21.15
C TYR A 66 12.69 -12.76 -19.83
N LEU A 67 14.01 -12.98 -19.80
CA LEU A 67 14.82 -12.73 -18.62
C LEU A 67 14.80 -11.24 -18.21
N ALA A 68 14.94 -10.33 -19.18
CA ALA A 68 14.86 -8.89 -18.92
C ALA A 68 13.50 -8.46 -18.34
N VAL A 69 12.40 -8.93 -18.93
CA VAL A 69 11.04 -8.63 -18.43
C VAL A 69 10.80 -9.27 -17.05
N ALA A 70 11.28 -10.49 -16.84
CA ALA A 70 11.20 -11.18 -15.55
C ALA A 70 11.90 -10.38 -14.44
N VAL A 71 13.15 -9.97 -14.66
CA VAL A 71 13.92 -9.18 -13.70
C VAL A 71 13.25 -7.84 -13.44
N LEU A 72 12.83 -7.12 -14.49
CA LEU A 72 12.15 -5.84 -14.34
C LEU A 72 10.86 -5.96 -13.53
N GLY A 73 10.03 -6.97 -13.81
CA GLY A 73 8.79 -7.20 -13.08
C GLY A 73 9.02 -7.56 -11.61
N ILE A 74 10.02 -8.39 -11.32
CA ILE A 74 10.41 -8.72 -9.93
C ILE A 74 10.84 -7.46 -9.18
N LEU A 75 11.71 -6.63 -9.78
CA LEU A 75 12.15 -5.38 -9.19
C LEU A 75 10.97 -4.43 -8.93
N LEU A 76 10.06 -4.28 -9.89
CA LEU A 76 8.86 -3.47 -9.72
C LEU A 76 7.94 -3.99 -8.61
N CYS A 77 7.78 -5.32 -8.47
CA CYS A 77 7.05 -5.93 -7.35
C CYS A 77 7.72 -5.62 -5.99
N ILE A 78 9.05 -5.66 -5.90
CA ILE A 78 9.78 -5.30 -4.68
C ILE A 78 9.56 -3.81 -4.35
N VAL A 79 9.69 -2.92 -5.34
CA VAL A 79 9.45 -1.48 -5.14
C VAL A 79 7.99 -1.24 -4.74
N TRP A 80 7.03 -1.98 -5.28
CA TRP A 80 5.63 -1.92 -4.88
C TRP A 80 5.44 -2.31 -3.41
N MET A 81 6.05 -3.41 -2.96
CA MET A 81 6.01 -3.82 -1.55
C MET A 81 6.56 -2.76 -0.61
N VAL A 82 7.69 -2.13 -0.97
CA VAL A 82 8.30 -1.03 -0.20
C VAL A 82 7.37 0.18 -0.12
N ASN A 83 6.75 0.58 -1.24
CA ASN A 83 5.79 1.69 -1.24
C ASN A 83 4.57 1.41 -0.36
N LEU A 84 3.99 0.21 -0.44
CA LEU A 84 2.86 -0.19 0.40
C LEU A 84 3.19 -0.14 1.89
N GLU A 85 4.40 -0.57 2.25
CA GLU A 85 4.87 -0.54 3.63
C GLU A 85 5.13 0.89 4.11
N SER A 86 5.71 1.75 3.27
CA SER A 86 5.89 3.18 3.55
C SER A 86 4.55 3.88 3.82
N TYR A 87 3.54 3.67 2.96
CA TYR A 87 2.20 4.23 3.19
C TYR A 87 1.57 3.70 4.48
N ARG A 88 1.78 2.42 4.82
CA ARG A 88 1.28 1.84 6.07
C ARG A 88 1.92 2.51 7.28
N GLN A 89 3.24 2.73 7.26
CA GLN A 89 3.97 3.36 8.36
C GLN A 89 3.55 4.83 8.51
N LEU A 90 3.48 5.58 7.41
CA LEU A 90 3.05 6.98 7.40
C LEU A 90 1.62 7.13 7.95
N ASN A 91 0.69 6.30 7.49
CA ASN A 91 -0.70 6.36 7.95
C ASN A 91 -0.80 5.99 9.44
N SER A 92 -0.03 4.98 9.88
CA SER A 92 0.03 4.61 11.29
C SER A 92 0.55 5.75 12.17
N GLY A 93 1.56 6.49 11.71
CA GLY A 93 2.06 7.68 12.39
C GLY A 93 1.00 8.79 12.46
N LYS A 94 0.34 9.10 11.34
CA LYS A 94 -0.73 10.11 11.29
C LYS A 94 -1.87 9.78 12.24
N PHE A 95 -2.34 8.53 12.27
CA PHE A 95 -3.39 8.13 13.18
C PHE A 95 -2.96 8.26 14.65
N LYS A 96 -1.72 7.92 15.02
CA LYS A 96 -1.24 8.17 16.39
C LYS A 96 -1.34 9.64 16.78
N THR A 97 -0.88 10.55 15.91
CA THR A 97 -1.00 11.99 16.15
C THR A 97 -2.46 12.45 16.23
N ILE A 98 -3.34 11.92 15.39
CA ILE A 98 -4.79 12.20 15.46
C ILE A 98 -5.33 11.82 16.83
N HIS A 99 -5.00 10.63 17.35
CA HIS A 99 -5.46 10.19 18.68
C HIS A 99 -4.89 11.05 19.81
N GLU A 100 -3.65 11.53 19.70
CA GLU A 100 -3.06 12.47 20.66
C GLU A 100 -3.79 13.82 20.67
N ILE A 101 -4.22 14.31 19.50
CA ILE A 101 -5.03 15.53 19.39
C ILE A 101 -6.44 15.30 19.97
N GLU A 102 -7.03 14.13 19.72
CA GLU A 102 -8.37 13.76 20.21
C GLU A 102 -8.49 13.76 21.73
N GLN A 103 -7.41 13.51 22.48
CA GLN A 103 -7.38 13.61 23.94
C GLN A 103 -7.74 15.00 24.48
N GLN A 104 -7.62 16.02 23.63
CA GLN A 104 -7.88 17.42 23.97
C GLN A 104 -9.18 17.94 23.34
N LEU A 105 -9.85 17.11 22.55
CA LEU A 105 -11.13 17.42 21.93
C LEU A 105 -12.29 16.85 22.76
N PRO A 106 -13.52 17.41 22.62
CA PRO A 106 -14.68 16.95 23.39
C PRO A 106 -15.07 15.49 23.10
N PHE A 107 -14.71 14.96 21.92
CA PHE A 107 -15.05 13.61 21.53
C PHE A 107 -13.97 13.00 20.62
N PRO A 108 -13.44 11.81 20.95
CA PRO A 108 -12.38 11.15 20.18
C PRO A 108 -12.97 10.23 19.11
N CYS A 109 -13.33 10.81 17.95
CA CYS A 109 -14.04 10.11 16.87
C CYS A 109 -13.33 8.83 16.41
N TYR A 110 -12.05 8.92 16.07
CA TYR A 110 -11.28 7.81 15.51
C TYR A 110 -10.91 6.78 16.56
N GLN A 111 -10.56 7.21 17.77
CA GLN A 111 -10.37 6.26 18.87
C GLN A 111 -11.64 5.45 19.11
N ARG A 112 -12.81 6.12 19.14
CA ARG A 112 -14.08 5.45 19.37
C ARG A 112 -14.45 4.50 18.25
N GLU A 113 -14.23 4.90 17.00
CA GLU A 113 -14.41 4.02 15.83
C GLU A 113 -13.54 2.77 15.95
N TRP A 114 -12.26 2.94 16.33
CA TRP A 114 -11.34 1.83 16.50
C TRP A 114 -11.74 0.86 17.62
N GLU A 115 -12.23 1.38 18.73
CA GLU A 115 -12.77 0.58 19.82
C GLU A 115 -13.98 -0.24 19.35
N LEU A 116 -14.93 0.39 18.66
CA LEU A 116 -16.11 -0.29 18.10
C LEU A 116 -15.73 -1.38 17.08
N MET A 117 -14.72 -1.15 16.26
CA MET A 117 -14.20 -2.15 15.33
C MET A 117 -13.50 -3.33 16.02
N ARG A 118 -12.93 -3.11 17.22
CA ARG A 118 -12.28 -4.15 18.04
C ARG A 118 -13.23 -4.86 18.99
N MET A 119 -14.37 -4.24 19.33
CA MET A 119 -15.43 -4.82 20.14
C MET A 119 -16.02 -6.03 19.41
N THR A 120 -15.45 -7.18 19.72
CA THR A 120 -15.95 -8.50 19.36
C THR A 120 -16.25 -9.20 20.68
N GLN A 121 -17.23 -10.11 20.72
CA GLN A 121 -17.56 -10.79 21.97
C GLN A 121 -16.34 -11.54 22.52
N PRO A 122 -16.20 -11.73 23.84
CA PRO A 122 -15.11 -12.52 24.41
C PRO A 122 -15.09 -13.92 23.77
N GLY A 123 -14.02 -14.22 23.02
CA GLY A 123 -13.88 -15.49 22.27
C GLY A 123 -14.10 -15.39 20.75
N GLU A 124 -14.57 -14.25 20.23
CA GLU A 124 -14.73 -14.03 18.79
C GLU A 124 -13.50 -13.36 18.15
N LYS A 125 -13.13 -13.80 16.94
CA LYS A 125 -12.08 -13.14 16.16
C LYS A 125 -12.58 -11.78 15.68
N PRO A 126 -11.75 -10.72 15.73
CA PRO A 126 -12.15 -9.38 15.29
C PRO A 126 -12.81 -9.40 13.91
N ARG A 127 -14.04 -8.90 13.85
CA ARG A 127 -14.91 -9.00 12.67
C ARG A 127 -14.43 -8.11 11.51
N TYR A 128 -13.72 -7.03 11.82
CA TYR A 128 -13.11 -6.15 10.81
C TYR A 128 -11.84 -6.76 10.22
N ARG A 129 -11.97 -7.43 9.07
CA ARG A 129 -10.83 -7.76 8.22
C ARG A 129 -10.30 -6.48 7.61
N ARG A 130 -9.19 -5.97 8.15
CA ARG A 130 -8.53 -4.79 7.57
C ARG A 130 -8.25 -5.08 6.09
N LEU A 131 -8.72 -4.19 5.21
CA LEU A 131 -8.41 -4.20 3.77
C LEU A 131 -6.90 -4.40 3.52
N THR A 132 -6.08 -3.91 4.45
CA THR A 132 -4.62 -4.05 4.51
C THR A 132 -4.10 -5.48 4.35
N HIS A 133 -4.86 -6.51 4.78
CA HIS A 133 -4.42 -7.90 4.62
C HIS A 133 -4.51 -8.35 3.16
N VAL A 134 -5.61 -8.06 2.47
CA VAL A 134 -5.79 -8.46 1.06
C VAL A 134 -4.79 -7.74 0.17
N GLU A 135 -4.59 -6.43 0.39
CA GLU A 135 -3.63 -5.63 -0.37
C GLU A 135 -2.17 -6.00 -0.14
N LYS A 136 -1.84 -6.60 1.01
CA LYS A 136 -0.46 -7.06 1.27
C LYS A 136 -0.06 -8.24 0.39
N TRP A 137 -1.01 -9.09 0.01
CA TRP A 137 -0.72 -10.27 -0.81
C TRP A 137 -0.67 -9.96 -2.30
N THR A 138 -1.23 -8.84 -2.75
CA THR A 138 -1.33 -8.51 -4.17
C THR A 138 0.02 -8.47 -4.89
N PRO A 139 1.07 -7.78 -4.37
CA PRO A 139 2.39 -7.81 -5.00
C PRO A 139 2.98 -9.23 -5.04
N GLY A 140 2.73 -10.03 -3.99
CA GLY A 140 3.20 -11.43 -3.93
C GLY A 140 2.53 -12.31 -4.98
N ILE A 141 1.24 -12.12 -5.24
CA ILE A 141 0.52 -12.85 -6.29
C ILE A 141 1.05 -12.45 -7.67
N VAL A 142 1.23 -11.14 -7.92
CA VAL A 142 1.75 -10.64 -9.20
C VAL A 142 3.23 -11.02 -9.41
N LEU A 143 4.00 -11.26 -8.36
CA LEU A 143 5.38 -11.73 -8.45
C LEU A 143 5.49 -13.15 -9.04
N ILE A 144 4.50 -14.02 -8.81
CA ILE A 144 4.51 -15.42 -9.25
C ILE A 144 4.76 -15.58 -10.77
N PRO A 145 3.98 -14.94 -11.68
CA PRO A 145 4.22 -15.09 -13.11
C PRO A 145 5.62 -14.63 -13.54
N TYR A 146 6.19 -13.61 -12.90
CA TYR A 146 7.56 -13.17 -13.20
C TYR A 146 8.63 -14.16 -12.71
N LEU A 147 8.43 -14.81 -11.57
CA LEU A 147 9.31 -15.89 -11.10
C LEU A 147 9.27 -17.10 -12.03
N LEU A 148 8.07 -17.48 -12.48
CA LEU A 148 7.91 -18.57 -13.45
C LEU A 148 8.57 -18.23 -14.79
N LEU A 149 8.39 -16.98 -15.27
CA LEU A 149 9.04 -16.50 -16.49
C LEU A 149 10.57 -16.51 -16.36
N LEU A 150 11.10 -16.09 -15.21
CA LEU A 150 12.55 -16.12 -14.92
C LEU A 150 13.09 -17.55 -14.99
N ALA A 151 12.43 -18.48 -14.29
CA ALA A 151 12.84 -19.89 -14.27
C ALA A 151 12.79 -20.49 -15.68
N TYR A 152 11.71 -20.23 -16.42
CA TYR A 152 11.57 -20.69 -17.80
C TYR A 152 12.68 -20.15 -18.71
N ALA A 153 12.99 -18.86 -18.64
CA ALA A 153 14.05 -18.25 -19.44
C ALA A 153 15.43 -18.88 -19.16
N ILE A 154 15.77 -19.07 -17.87
CA ILE A 154 17.05 -19.68 -17.47
C ILE A 154 17.16 -21.12 -17.96
N ILE A 155 16.10 -21.92 -17.80
CA ILE A 155 16.10 -23.34 -18.22
C ILE A 155 16.36 -23.48 -19.72
N ASN A 156 15.80 -22.60 -20.54
CA ASN A 156 15.98 -22.66 -21.99
C ASN A 156 17.30 -22.04 -22.47
N LEU A 157 17.88 -21.08 -21.75
CA LEU A 157 19.18 -20.51 -22.09
C LEU A 157 20.37 -21.43 -21.77
N VAL A 158 20.19 -22.36 -20.82
CA VAL A 158 21.23 -23.28 -20.36
C VAL A 158 21.19 -24.63 -21.13
N LYS A 159 20.07 -24.94 -21.78
CA LYS A 159 19.92 -26.13 -22.63
C LYS A 159 20.40 -25.86 -24.03
#